data_AF-A0A1Q3GZV9-F1
#
_entry.id   AF-A0A1Q3GZV9-F1
#
_cell.length_a   1.000
_cell.length_b   1.000
_cell.length_c   1.000
_cell.angle_alpha   90.00
_cell.angle_beta   90.00
_cell.angle_gamma   90.00
#
_symmetry.space_group_name_H-M   'P 1'
#
loop_
_entity.id
_entity.type
_entity.pdbx_description
1 polymer ?
#
loop_
_entity_poly.entity_id
_entity_poly.type
_entity_poly.pdbx_seq_one_letter_code
_entity_poly.pdbx_strand_id
1 'polypeptide(L)'
;MPFREHTIYFVANSQLRQALEKDPVLNYNLYWIKPGTIKEAVLPHEGLFAVRNVENPEYIRGPYSIPWDAIWSKTRYQLTFPASEVPNYKQPPDRMLERIYELVSQCNSKAFYYSIDMHGGDILHEYAWIFGEKQVMILDRGTYVNGKKVTLKGDTLYLALTEIGVKTKAESGWFEPHTSAFAWHSVRLSPKINENIEKPEFPTSLYRSASMGDYEAVQRCLEVGISPLHYRYLLEAASASGNVRLVQSLLERKVELRNGWNGPLNAAQNKETIEVLLNHGAEINHESNPLAHIAESGNEEAVQYMIERGAKLVLGERNELWSGACKGGILFLVQELFSRIDFETEHAWDAGITLAAANNRLNVVKWLFEQKVKVYPEVLIKAAENGHLEMVEWLLKNTMLDIGILDGHGDSALFKATRNGQIAVVNYLLEQGANLHQRLGNYEFSAIHMACFAGSIPLIKRFLLAGVSVDCAANDQRTPLYIAVDRQNQEMVNFLIEQGANIDQAGGYGDKNLQEMADRKKISLSKL
;
A
#
# COMPACT_ATOMS: atom_id res chain seq x y z
N MET A 1 2.82 10.95 9.79
CA MET A 1 2.32 10.22 8.61
C MET A 1 2.98 10.81 7.39
N PRO A 2 3.42 9.99 6.42
CA PRO A 2 3.79 10.50 5.11
C PRO A 2 2.56 11.15 4.47
N PHE A 3 2.71 12.39 4.00
CA PHE A 3 1.68 13.13 3.30
C PHE A 3 2.10 13.24 1.84
N ARG A 4 1.22 12.85 0.92
CA ARG A 4 1.45 12.96 -0.51
C ARG A 4 0.30 13.71 -1.15
N GLU A 5 0.62 14.64 -2.04
CA GLU A 5 -0.36 15.44 -2.76
C GLU A 5 -0.06 15.51 -4.25
N HIS A 6 -1.13 15.44 -5.05
CA HIS A 6 -1.08 15.53 -6.50
C HIS A 6 -2.05 16.61 -6.98
N THR A 7 -1.56 17.59 -7.74
CA THR A 7 -2.38 18.67 -8.30
C THR A 7 -2.01 18.93 -9.75
N ILE A 8 -3.01 19.12 -10.61
CA ILE A 8 -2.81 19.57 -11.99
C ILE A 8 -3.28 21.01 -12.09
N TYR A 9 -2.41 21.89 -12.60
CA TYR A 9 -2.73 23.29 -12.84
C TYR A 9 -2.85 23.54 -14.33
N PHE A 10 -3.92 24.21 -14.74
CA PHE A 10 -4.16 24.64 -16.11
C PHE A 10 -4.28 26.16 -16.18
N VAL A 11 -3.70 26.76 -17.23
CA VAL A 11 -3.98 28.15 -17.59
C VAL A 11 -5.44 28.23 -18.05
N ALA A 12 -6.24 29.02 -17.35
CA ALA A 12 -7.66 29.12 -17.69
C ALA A 12 -7.82 29.80 -19.06
N ASN A 13 -8.64 29.19 -19.90
CA ASN A 13 -9.25 29.84 -21.04
C ASN A 13 -10.67 29.28 -21.26
N SER A 14 -11.51 30.01 -21.99
CA SER A 14 -12.91 29.62 -22.23
C SER A 14 -13.09 28.23 -22.87
N GLN A 15 -12.22 27.83 -23.81
CA GLN A 15 -12.27 26.52 -24.46
C GLN A 15 -11.94 25.39 -23.48
N LEU A 16 -10.86 25.57 -22.72
CA LEU A 16 -10.41 24.62 -21.72
C LEU A 16 -11.41 24.46 -20.58
N ARG A 17 -12.05 25.55 -20.16
CA ARG A 17 -13.11 25.49 -19.16
C ARG A 17 -14.25 24.57 -19.61
N GLN A 18 -14.75 24.77 -20.84
CA GLN A 18 -15.82 23.94 -21.38
C GLN A 18 -15.39 22.48 -21.55
N ALA A 19 -14.13 22.24 -21.91
CA ALA A 19 -13.55 20.91 -22.03
C ALA A 19 -13.44 20.23 -20.66
N LEU A 20 -12.89 20.93 -19.65
CA LEU A 20 -12.73 20.43 -18.28
C LEU A 20 -14.06 20.18 -17.59
N GLU A 21 -15.05 21.07 -17.71
CA GLU A 21 -16.38 20.87 -17.11
C GLU A 21 -17.10 19.63 -17.66
N LYS A 22 -16.78 19.22 -18.89
CA LYS A 22 -17.30 18.01 -19.55
C LYS A 22 -16.34 16.82 -19.49
N ASP A 23 -15.14 17.01 -18.96
CA ASP A 23 -14.11 15.97 -18.94
C ASP A 23 -14.48 14.90 -17.90
N PRO A 24 -14.58 13.63 -18.28
CA PRO A 24 -15.08 12.59 -17.38
C PRO A 24 -14.11 12.23 -16.25
N VAL A 25 -12.90 12.80 -16.22
CA VAL A 25 -11.84 12.45 -15.25
C VAL A 25 -11.37 13.68 -14.50
N LEU A 26 -11.15 14.78 -15.20
CA LEU A 26 -10.54 16.00 -14.65
C LEU A 26 -11.57 17.02 -14.13
N ASN A 27 -12.87 16.71 -14.24
CA ASN A 27 -13.93 17.52 -13.64
C ASN A 27 -14.11 17.29 -12.13
N TYR A 28 -13.52 16.22 -11.57
CA TYR A 28 -13.57 15.92 -10.15
C TYR A 28 -12.59 16.78 -9.37
N ASN A 29 -13.04 17.36 -8.25
CA ASN A 29 -12.21 18.25 -7.43
C ASN A 29 -11.56 19.37 -8.27
N LEU A 30 -12.33 19.90 -9.22
CA LEU A 30 -11.98 21.03 -10.05
C LEU A 30 -12.22 22.33 -9.28
N TYR A 31 -11.17 23.11 -9.13
CA TYR A 31 -11.15 24.41 -8.48
C TYR A 31 -10.76 25.49 -9.48
N TRP A 32 -11.38 26.66 -9.35
CA TRP A 32 -11.00 27.85 -10.10
C TRP A 32 -10.33 28.87 -9.18
N ILE A 33 -9.13 29.30 -9.55
CA ILE A 33 -8.33 30.30 -8.84
C ILE A 33 -8.45 31.62 -9.62
N LYS A 34 -9.24 32.54 -9.07
CA LYS A 34 -9.55 33.83 -9.73
C LYS A 34 -8.32 34.78 -9.71
N PRO A 35 -8.10 35.60 -10.74
CA PRO A 35 -7.07 36.65 -10.70
C PRO A 35 -7.21 37.57 -9.48
N GLY A 36 -6.09 37.96 -8.88
CA GLY A 36 -6.04 38.85 -7.71
C GLY A 36 -6.30 38.18 -6.35
N THR A 37 -6.53 36.86 -6.32
CA THR A 37 -6.71 36.09 -5.07
C THR A 37 -5.41 35.85 -4.31
N ILE A 38 -4.28 35.86 -5.01
CA ILE A 38 -2.95 35.63 -4.42
C ILE A 38 -2.21 36.97 -4.38
N LYS A 39 -2.00 37.49 -3.17
CA LYS A 39 -1.49 38.85 -2.92
C LYS A 39 -0.14 39.15 -3.60
N GLU A 40 0.69 38.13 -3.81
CA GLU A 40 2.05 38.26 -4.34
C GLU A 40 2.26 37.54 -5.69
N ALA A 41 1.17 37.12 -6.35
CA ALA A 41 1.21 36.49 -7.66
C ALA A 41 0.28 37.19 -8.66
N VAL A 42 0.80 37.41 -9.87
CA VAL A 42 0.04 37.86 -11.03
C VAL A 42 -0.35 36.61 -11.82
N LEU A 43 -1.63 36.24 -11.68
CA LEU A 43 -2.23 35.13 -12.42
C LEU A 43 -2.60 35.55 -13.85
N PRO A 44 -2.79 34.59 -14.78
CA PRO A 44 -3.38 34.85 -16.09
C PRO A 44 -4.71 35.59 -15.97
N HIS A 45 -5.10 36.35 -17.00
CA HIS A 45 -6.32 37.16 -16.99
C HIS A 45 -7.60 36.36 -16.67
N GLU A 46 -7.68 35.09 -17.09
CA GLU A 46 -8.81 34.21 -16.80
C GLU A 46 -8.62 33.33 -15.53
N GLY A 47 -7.47 33.43 -14.88
CA GLY A 47 -7.09 32.67 -13.69
C GLY A 47 -6.44 31.33 -14.00
N LEU A 48 -6.52 30.41 -13.04
CA LEU A 48 -6.06 29.01 -13.19
C LEU A 48 -7.19 28.05 -12.83
N PHE A 49 -7.21 26.89 -13.48
CA PHE A 49 -7.92 25.72 -12.98
C PHE A 49 -6.95 24.81 -12.24
N ALA A 50 -7.36 24.31 -11.08
CA ALA A 50 -6.61 23.33 -10.31
C ALA A 50 -7.47 22.08 -10.10
N VAL A 51 -6.95 20.92 -10.49
CA VAL A 51 -7.57 19.62 -10.21
C VAL A 51 -6.75 18.95 -9.13
N ARG A 52 -7.32 18.81 -7.92
CA ARG A 52 -6.62 18.23 -6.76
C ARG A 52 -7.13 16.84 -6.50
N ASN A 53 -6.25 15.92 -6.11
CA ASN A 53 -6.63 14.55 -5.72
C ASN A 53 -7.68 14.01 -6.71
N VAL A 54 -7.26 13.74 -7.95
CA VAL A 54 -8.11 13.19 -9.04
C VAL A 54 -8.54 11.74 -8.74
N GLU A 55 -8.74 11.44 -7.47
CA GLU A 55 -9.37 10.26 -6.94
C GLU A 55 -10.87 10.52 -7.03
N ASN A 56 -11.54 9.77 -7.92
CA ASN A 56 -12.98 9.74 -7.86
C ASN A 56 -13.39 9.20 -6.46
N PRO A 57 -14.30 9.88 -5.73
CA PRO A 57 -14.72 9.48 -4.38
C PRO A 57 -15.29 8.06 -4.26
N GLU A 58 -15.77 7.49 -5.35
CA GLU A 58 -16.24 6.09 -5.44
C GLU A 58 -15.12 5.07 -5.16
N TYR A 59 -13.85 5.48 -5.24
CA TYR A 59 -12.67 4.63 -5.12
C TYR A 59 -12.02 4.62 -3.73
N ILE A 60 -12.59 5.35 -2.75
CA ILE A 60 -12.05 5.53 -1.39
C ILE A 60 -12.21 4.26 -0.51
N ARG A 61 -13.01 3.26 -0.91
CA ARG A 61 -13.30 2.05 -0.12
C ARG A 61 -12.70 0.75 -0.67
N GLY A 62 -11.43 0.73 -1.07
CA GLY A 62 -10.74 -0.52 -1.47
C GLY A 62 -9.23 -0.46 -1.20
N PRO A 63 -8.58 -1.59 -0.85
CA PRO A 63 -7.19 -1.59 -0.36
C PRO A 63 -6.13 -1.35 -1.45
N TYR A 64 -6.49 -1.33 -2.74
CA TYR A 64 -5.57 -1.05 -3.85
C TYR A 64 -6.31 -0.36 -4.99
N SER A 65 -6.29 0.97 -5.03
CA SER A 65 -6.73 1.78 -6.18
C SER A 65 -5.60 2.71 -6.60
N ILE A 66 -5.22 2.65 -7.87
CA ILE A 66 -4.53 3.74 -8.54
C ILE A 66 -5.58 4.30 -9.54
N PRO A 67 -6.05 5.55 -9.38
CA PRO A 67 -7.18 6.12 -10.15
C PRO A 67 -6.99 6.19 -11.67
N TRP A 68 -5.77 5.99 -12.15
CA TRP A 68 -5.32 6.50 -13.44
C TRP A 68 -5.44 5.50 -14.59
N ASP A 69 -5.76 4.23 -14.29
CA ASP A 69 -5.92 3.18 -15.30
C ASP A 69 -7.24 3.30 -16.08
N ALA A 70 -8.18 4.12 -15.60
CA ALA A 70 -9.54 4.23 -16.14
C ALA A 70 -9.72 5.21 -17.33
N ILE A 71 -8.65 5.84 -17.83
CA ILE A 71 -8.75 6.78 -18.96
C ILE A 71 -8.71 5.99 -20.29
N TRP A 72 -9.88 5.77 -20.89
CA TRP A 72 -10.00 5.15 -22.22
C TRP A 72 -10.20 6.24 -23.28
N SER A 73 -9.13 6.60 -23.98
CA SER A 73 -9.17 7.43 -25.19
C SER A 73 -9.02 6.55 -26.43
N LYS A 74 -9.79 6.84 -27.50
CA LYS A 74 -9.63 6.22 -28.82
C LYS A 74 -8.40 6.76 -29.58
N THR A 75 -7.80 7.84 -29.10
CA THR A 75 -6.74 8.58 -29.78
C THR A 75 -5.47 8.52 -28.94
N ARG A 76 -4.34 8.17 -29.57
CA ARG A 76 -3.06 8.03 -28.87
C ARG A 76 -2.14 9.19 -29.23
N TYR A 77 -1.63 9.90 -28.23
CA TYR A 77 -0.46 10.76 -28.39
C TYR A 77 0.73 10.00 -27.79
N GLN A 78 1.67 9.51 -28.61
CA GLN A 78 2.90 8.93 -28.08
C GLN A 78 3.78 10.05 -27.51
N LEU A 79 3.68 10.29 -26.20
CA LEU A 79 4.67 11.08 -25.50
C LEU A 79 5.98 10.26 -25.48
N THR A 80 7.03 10.78 -26.11
CA THR A 80 8.36 10.16 -26.10
C THR A 80 9.22 10.91 -25.11
N PHE A 81 9.63 10.22 -24.05
CA PHE A 81 10.55 10.76 -23.05
C PHE A 81 11.96 10.20 -23.28
N PRO A 82 13.02 11.02 -23.25
CA PRO A 82 14.39 10.51 -23.27
C PRO A 82 14.64 9.65 -22.02
N ALA A 83 15.21 8.45 -22.20
CA ALA A 83 15.46 7.50 -21.10
C ALA A 83 16.35 8.07 -19.97
N SER A 84 17.12 9.13 -20.26
CA SER A 84 17.97 9.86 -19.31
C SER A 84 17.27 10.97 -18.52
N GLU A 85 16.00 11.28 -18.83
CA GLU A 85 15.25 12.42 -18.26
C GLU A 85 14.17 12.01 -17.26
N VAL A 86 13.98 10.71 -17.05
CA VAL A 86 12.97 10.17 -16.15
C VAL A 86 13.59 9.97 -14.75
N PRO A 87 13.08 10.64 -13.70
CA PRO A 87 13.49 10.33 -12.34
C PRO A 87 13.18 8.87 -11.98
N ASN A 88 14.06 8.20 -11.23
CA ASN A 88 13.91 6.79 -10.80
C ASN A 88 12.69 6.51 -9.89
N TYR A 89 11.80 7.48 -9.68
CA TYR A 89 10.62 7.37 -8.81
C TYR A 89 9.32 7.59 -9.59
N LYS A 90 8.35 6.70 -9.31
CA LYS A 90 6.93 6.68 -9.71
C LYS A 90 6.51 7.81 -10.66
N GLN A 91 6.66 7.58 -11.96
CA GLN A 91 6.05 8.42 -13.00
C GLN A 91 4.53 8.53 -12.77
N PRO A 92 3.91 9.70 -13.04
CA PRO A 92 2.46 9.75 -13.19
C PRO A 92 2.05 8.83 -14.35
N PRO A 93 0.90 8.16 -14.30
CA PRO A 93 0.56 7.22 -15.36
C PRO A 93 0.43 7.91 -16.71
N ASP A 94 1.04 7.30 -17.74
CA ASP A 94 1.18 7.87 -19.09
C ASP A 94 -0.14 8.45 -19.62
N ARG A 95 -1.26 7.76 -19.40
CA ARG A 95 -2.59 8.18 -19.86
C ARG A 95 -3.08 9.50 -19.26
N MET A 96 -2.73 9.79 -18.00
CA MET A 96 -3.05 11.07 -17.38
C MET A 96 -2.26 12.18 -18.08
N LEU A 97 -0.97 11.96 -18.31
CA LEU A 97 -0.10 12.92 -18.97
C LEU A 97 -0.52 13.14 -20.43
N GLU A 98 -0.87 12.07 -21.14
CA GLU A 98 -1.47 12.11 -22.48
C GLU A 98 -2.76 12.94 -22.48
N ARG A 99 -3.67 12.71 -21.52
CA ARG A 99 -4.94 13.45 -21.44
C ARG A 99 -4.75 14.94 -21.10
N ILE A 100 -3.83 15.26 -20.19
CA ILE A 100 -3.46 16.65 -19.89
C ILE A 100 -2.90 17.30 -21.16
N TYR A 101 -1.98 16.63 -21.85
CA TYR A 101 -1.38 17.12 -23.08
C TYR A 101 -2.43 17.33 -24.19
N GLU A 102 -3.38 16.39 -24.35
CA GLU A 102 -4.51 16.50 -25.27
C GLU A 102 -5.33 17.76 -25.03
N LEU A 103 -5.78 17.97 -23.78
CA LEU A 103 -6.61 19.12 -23.42
C LEU A 103 -5.88 20.44 -23.65
N VAL A 104 -4.61 20.48 -23.24
CA VAL A 104 -3.75 21.66 -23.40
C VAL A 104 -3.51 21.96 -24.88
N SER A 105 -3.28 20.95 -25.71
CA SER A 105 -3.08 21.09 -27.15
C SER A 105 -4.36 21.51 -27.87
N GLN A 106 -5.50 20.88 -27.55
CA GLN A 106 -6.79 21.19 -28.16
C GLN A 106 -7.31 22.57 -27.80
N CYS A 107 -7.07 23.00 -26.55
CA CYS A 107 -7.57 24.27 -26.04
C CYS A 107 -6.55 25.40 -26.13
N ASN A 108 -5.41 25.18 -26.80
CA ASN A 108 -4.30 26.14 -26.90
C ASN A 108 -3.95 26.78 -25.54
N SER A 109 -3.70 25.92 -24.55
CA SER A 109 -3.42 26.33 -23.17
C SER A 109 -2.01 25.86 -22.74
N LYS A 110 -1.73 25.95 -21.44
CA LYS A 110 -0.58 25.33 -20.77
C LYS A 110 -1.04 24.66 -19.49
N ALA A 111 -0.35 23.61 -19.08
CA ALA A 111 -0.59 22.99 -17.78
C ALA A 111 0.70 22.47 -17.15
N PHE A 112 0.64 22.15 -15.87
CA PHE A 112 1.61 21.25 -15.27
C PHE A 112 0.95 20.31 -14.25
N TYR A 113 1.49 19.10 -14.16
CA TYR A 113 1.20 18.16 -13.08
C TYR A 113 2.27 18.34 -11.99
N TYR A 114 1.83 18.48 -10.75
CA TYR A 114 2.67 18.70 -9.58
C TYR A 114 2.45 17.61 -8.55
N SER A 115 3.55 17.07 -8.03
CA SER A 115 3.55 15.99 -7.05
C SER A 115 4.57 16.27 -5.96
N ILE A 116 4.17 16.06 -4.72
CA ILE A 116 5.01 16.27 -3.55
C ILE A 116 4.75 15.21 -2.48
N ASP A 117 5.84 14.73 -1.88
CA ASP A 117 5.88 13.75 -0.81
C ASP A 117 6.59 14.35 0.40
N MET A 118 5.96 14.27 1.57
CA MET A 118 6.47 14.85 2.80
C MET A 118 6.41 13.87 3.95
N HIS A 119 7.38 13.95 4.86
CA HIS A 119 7.34 13.24 6.12
C HIS A 119 7.74 14.18 7.26
N GLY A 120 6.85 14.37 8.24
CA GLY A 120 7.18 15.15 9.44
C GLY A 120 7.36 16.66 9.22
N GLY A 121 6.91 17.19 8.07
CA GLY A 121 7.14 18.58 7.67
C GLY A 121 8.28 18.76 6.66
N ASP A 122 9.11 17.74 6.49
CA ASP A 122 10.17 17.74 5.49
C ASP A 122 9.65 17.26 4.14
N ILE A 123 9.97 18.02 3.08
CA ILE A 123 9.73 17.62 1.69
C ILE A 123 10.77 16.56 1.32
N LEU A 124 10.32 15.32 1.12
CA LEU A 124 11.14 14.20 0.69
C LEU A 124 11.37 14.23 -0.82
N HIS A 125 10.29 14.46 -1.57
CA HIS A 125 10.31 14.50 -3.04
C HIS A 125 9.35 15.56 -3.56
N GLU A 126 9.74 16.26 -4.64
CA GLU A 126 8.95 17.30 -5.28
C GLU A 126 9.24 17.30 -6.78
N TYR A 127 8.19 17.21 -7.61
CA TYR A 127 8.31 17.14 -9.07
C TYR A 127 7.21 17.93 -9.77
N ALA A 128 7.55 18.50 -10.94
CA ALA A 128 6.58 19.11 -11.84
C ALA A 128 6.80 18.66 -13.29
N TRP A 129 5.72 18.22 -13.96
CA TRP A 129 5.67 17.89 -15.37
C TRP A 129 4.92 18.98 -16.11
N ILE A 130 5.58 19.76 -16.95
CA ILE A 130 5.01 20.92 -17.64
C ILE A 130 4.65 20.55 -19.07
N PHE A 131 3.46 20.95 -19.50
CA PHE A 131 2.88 20.67 -20.81
C PHE A 131 2.70 21.99 -21.58
N GLY A 132 3.44 22.12 -22.68
CA GLY A 132 3.34 23.24 -23.63
C GLY A 132 3.19 22.76 -25.08
N GLU A 133 3.10 23.71 -26.02
CA GLU A 133 2.73 23.44 -27.44
C GLU A 133 3.59 22.41 -28.18
N LYS A 134 4.84 22.14 -27.75
CA LYS A 134 5.77 21.24 -28.47
C LYS A 134 6.69 20.35 -27.63
N GLN A 135 6.70 20.46 -26.29
CA GLN A 135 7.58 19.66 -25.41
C GLN A 135 6.96 19.47 -24.02
N VAL A 136 7.32 18.35 -23.38
CA VAL A 136 7.10 18.11 -21.95
C VAL A 136 8.40 18.38 -21.20
N MET A 137 8.37 19.23 -20.18
CA MET A 137 9.54 19.55 -19.33
C MET A 137 9.34 18.97 -17.93
N ILE A 138 10.40 18.43 -17.33
CA ILE A 138 10.38 17.88 -15.96
C ILE A 138 11.28 18.73 -15.05
N LEU A 139 10.76 19.09 -13.88
CA LEU A 139 11.49 19.78 -12.80
C LEU A 139 11.54 18.90 -11.54
N ASP A 140 12.68 18.90 -10.85
CA ASP A 140 13.03 18.08 -9.66
C ASP A 140 13.88 18.93 -8.69
N ARG A 141 13.73 18.75 -7.38
CA ARG A 141 14.48 19.44 -6.30
C ARG A 141 16.03 19.37 -6.38
N GLY A 142 16.63 18.41 -7.11
CA GLY A 142 18.07 18.32 -7.43
C GLY A 142 18.47 18.92 -8.79
N THR A 143 17.47 19.44 -9.51
CA THR A 143 17.41 20.08 -10.84
C THR A 143 18.38 19.57 -11.90
N TYR A 144 17.87 18.66 -12.73
CA TYR A 144 18.29 18.49 -14.13
C TYR A 144 17.22 19.12 -15.04
N VAL A 145 17.61 19.94 -16.02
CA VAL A 145 16.75 20.46 -17.09
C VAL A 145 17.23 19.82 -18.40
N ASN A 146 16.36 19.08 -19.10
CA ASN A 146 16.72 18.33 -20.31
C ASN A 146 18.00 17.47 -20.11
N GLY A 147 18.08 16.76 -18.98
CA GLY A 147 19.23 15.93 -18.64
C GLY A 147 20.51 16.69 -18.23
N LYS A 148 20.46 18.01 -18.00
CA LYS A 148 21.60 18.81 -17.50
C LYS A 148 21.36 19.37 -16.12
N LYS A 149 22.27 19.10 -15.18
CA LYS A 149 22.22 19.63 -13.82
C LYS A 149 22.27 21.17 -13.85
N VAL A 150 21.23 21.81 -13.34
CA VAL A 150 21.14 23.27 -13.19
C VAL A 150 21.02 23.59 -11.71
N THR A 151 21.83 24.51 -11.20
CA THR A 151 21.71 24.96 -9.80
C THR A 151 20.71 26.11 -9.76
N LEU A 152 19.42 25.80 -9.59
CA LEU A 152 18.37 26.82 -9.56
C LEU A 152 18.09 27.22 -8.10
N LYS A 153 18.12 28.53 -7.82
CA LYS A 153 17.59 29.12 -6.57
C LYS A 153 16.07 29.22 -6.74
N GLY A 154 15.30 28.27 -6.19
CA GLY A 154 13.83 28.34 -6.19
C GLY A 154 13.15 27.00 -5.92
N ASP A 155 11.90 27.05 -5.44
CA ASP A 155 11.02 25.90 -5.16
C ASP A 155 10.44 25.31 -6.47
N THR A 156 10.22 24.00 -6.58
CA THR A 156 9.85 23.35 -7.88
C THR A 156 8.51 23.86 -8.39
N LEU A 157 7.56 24.08 -7.48
CA LEU A 157 6.26 24.67 -7.78
C LEU A 157 6.36 26.10 -8.35
N TYR A 158 7.24 26.93 -7.78
CA TYR A 158 7.45 28.31 -8.25
C TYR A 158 7.89 28.35 -9.71
N LEU A 159 8.82 27.47 -10.07
CA LEU A 159 9.34 27.36 -11.43
C LEU A 159 8.24 26.88 -12.39
N ALA A 160 7.48 25.85 -12.02
CA ALA A 160 6.40 25.32 -12.84
C ALA A 160 5.30 26.38 -13.12
N LEU A 161 4.95 27.17 -12.11
CA LEU A 161 4.03 28.31 -12.25
C LEU A 161 4.57 29.36 -13.22
N THR A 162 5.86 29.66 -13.15
CA THR A 162 6.52 30.62 -14.04
C THR A 162 6.47 30.15 -15.50
N GLU A 163 6.72 28.86 -15.75
CA GLU A 163 6.71 28.28 -17.10
C GLU A 163 5.32 28.31 -17.77
N ILE A 164 4.26 28.20 -16.97
CA ILE A 164 2.89 28.40 -17.46
C ILE A 164 2.44 29.87 -17.48
N GLY A 165 3.32 30.81 -17.12
CA GLY A 165 3.10 32.26 -17.27
C GLY A 165 2.60 33.00 -16.04
N VAL A 166 2.66 32.40 -14.85
CA VAL A 166 2.35 33.06 -13.57
C VAL A 166 3.59 33.82 -13.09
N LYS A 167 3.47 35.13 -12.81
CA LYS A 167 4.58 35.92 -12.24
C LYS A 167 4.41 36.09 -10.74
N THR A 168 5.42 35.79 -9.94
CA THR A 168 5.35 35.89 -8.47
C THR A 168 6.52 36.72 -7.93
N LYS A 169 6.31 37.40 -6.79
CA LYS A 169 7.34 38.28 -6.17
C LYS A 169 8.18 37.63 -5.08
N ALA A 170 7.82 36.43 -4.61
CA ALA A 170 8.51 35.73 -3.53
C ALA A 170 9.45 34.65 -4.09
N GLU A 171 10.77 34.75 -3.82
CA GLU A 171 11.80 33.87 -4.40
C GLU A 171 11.77 32.42 -3.90
N SER A 172 11.10 32.14 -2.77
CA SER A 172 10.81 30.79 -2.27
C SER A 172 10.09 30.94 -0.93
N GLY A 173 8.96 30.25 -0.72
CA GLY A 173 8.36 30.12 0.62
C GLY A 173 6.95 30.67 0.83
N TRP A 174 6.17 30.95 -0.21
CA TRP A 174 4.75 31.37 -0.05
C TRP A 174 3.73 30.55 -0.83
N PHE A 175 4.19 29.71 -1.76
CA PHE A 175 3.37 28.67 -2.34
C PHE A 175 3.57 27.40 -1.50
N GLU A 176 3.09 27.40 -0.26
CA GLU A 176 2.92 26.15 0.49
C GLU A 176 1.56 25.57 0.09
N PRO A 177 1.48 24.48 -0.69
CA PRO A 177 0.21 23.80 -0.96
C PRO A 177 -0.37 23.15 0.31
N HIS A 178 0.45 23.02 1.36
CA HIS A 178 0.28 22.06 2.45
C HIS A 178 -0.28 22.62 3.75
N THR A 179 -0.28 23.95 3.90
CA THR A 179 -1.06 24.60 4.94
C THR A 179 -2.37 25.06 4.32
N SER A 180 -3.45 24.97 5.09
CA SER A 180 -4.86 25.19 4.70
C SER A 180 -5.20 26.57 4.09
N ALA A 181 -4.22 27.39 3.71
CA ALA A 181 -4.36 28.73 3.18
C ALA A 181 -4.73 28.80 1.69
N PHE A 182 -4.53 27.74 0.88
CA PHE A 182 -5.11 27.67 -0.47
C PHE A 182 -6.64 27.42 -0.46
N ALA A 183 -7.17 26.89 0.64
CA ALA A 183 -8.55 26.41 0.71
C ALA A 183 -9.62 27.51 0.75
N TRP A 184 -9.25 28.80 0.82
CA TRP A 184 -10.22 29.89 1.04
C TRP A 184 -10.40 30.85 -0.14
N HIS A 185 -9.58 30.77 -1.19
CA HIS A 185 -9.65 31.72 -2.31
C HIS A 185 -9.90 31.09 -3.70
N SER A 186 -10.03 29.77 -3.78
CA SER A 186 -10.48 29.09 -4.99
C SER A 186 -11.97 28.72 -4.89
N VAL A 187 -12.71 28.85 -5.99
CA VAL A 187 -14.10 28.40 -6.05
C VAL A 187 -14.11 26.95 -6.55
N ARG A 188 -14.62 26.03 -5.73
CA ARG A 188 -14.87 24.66 -6.20
C ARG A 188 -15.98 24.69 -7.23
N LEU A 189 -15.69 24.24 -8.46
CA LEU A 189 -16.66 24.21 -9.56
C LEU A 189 -17.34 22.84 -9.69
N SER A 190 -16.69 21.77 -9.24
CA SER A 190 -17.28 20.44 -9.23
C SER A 190 -18.48 20.36 -8.26
N PRO A 191 -19.62 19.76 -8.63
CA PRO A 191 -20.78 19.59 -7.74
C PRO A 191 -20.43 18.76 -6.48
N LYS A 192 -21.19 18.94 -5.39
CA LYS A 192 -21.09 18.05 -4.21
C LYS A 192 -21.43 16.62 -4.65
N ILE A 193 -20.60 15.69 -4.22
CA ILE A 193 -20.72 14.26 -4.55
C ILE A 193 -22.07 13.80 -4.01
N ASN A 194 -22.94 13.30 -4.91
CA ASN A 194 -24.22 12.74 -4.53
C ASN A 194 -23.96 11.36 -3.92
N GLU A 195 -24.46 11.06 -2.72
CA GLU A 195 -24.18 9.78 -2.04
C GLU A 195 -24.88 8.57 -2.70
N ASN A 196 -25.84 8.83 -3.61
CA ASN A 196 -26.51 7.83 -4.44
C ASN A 196 -26.05 7.96 -5.89
N ILE A 197 -24.93 7.32 -6.23
CA ILE A 197 -24.48 7.19 -7.61
C ILE A 197 -24.90 5.81 -8.12
N GLU A 198 -25.64 5.76 -9.23
CA GLU A 198 -25.79 4.53 -9.99
C GLU A 198 -24.42 4.11 -10.53
N LYS A 199 -24.00 2.88 -10.21
CA LYS A 199 -22.72 2.33 -10.65
C LYS A 199 -22.56 2.50 -12.16
N PRO A 200 -21.42 2.98 -12.67
CA PRO A 200 -21.18 3.03 -14.11
C PRO A 200 -21.26 1.62 -14.71
N GLU A 201 -21.74 1.55 -15.95
CA GLU A 201 -21.95 0.31 -16.73
C GLU A 201 -20.65 -0.47 -17.05
N PHE A 202 -19.48 0.10 -16.77
CA PHE A 202 -18.15 -0.44 -17.06
C PHE A 202 -17.34 -0.74 -15.79
N PRO A 203 -16.44 -1.75 -15.79
CA PRO A 203 -15.65 -2.08 -14.61
C PRO A 203 -14.69 -0.95 -14.22
N THR A 204 -14.71 -0.63 -12.93
CA THR A 204 -13.93 0.41 -12.24
C THR A 204 -12.41 0.15 -12.20
N SER A 205 -11.90 -0.98 -12.71
CA SER A 205 -10.50 -1.16 -13.12
C SER A 205 -10.40 -2.50 -13.87
N LEU A 206 -9.88 -2.47 -15.09
CA LEU A 206 -9.71 -3.68 -15.90
C LEU A 206 -8.85 -4.74 -15.18
N TYR A 207 -7.80 -4.31 -14.49
CA TYR A 207 -6.95 -5.18 -13.69
C TYR A 207 -7.68 -5.77 -12.50
N ARG A 208 -8.47 -4.97 -11.79
CA ARG A 208 -9.27 -5.48 -10.68
C ARG A 208 -10.29 -6.51 -11.16
N SER A 209 -10.96 -6.26 -12.28
CA SER A 209 -11.86 -7.25 -12.88
C SER A 209 -11.12 -8.54 -13.21
N ALA A 210 -9.91 -8.46 -13.78
CA ALA A 210 -9.10 -9.64 -14.03
C ALA A 210 -8.64 -10.36 -12.74
N SER A 211 -8.20 -9.62 -11.71
CA SER A 211 -7.81 -10.17 -10.40
C SER A 211 -8.99 -10.78 -9.64
N MET A 212 -10.20 -10.26 -9.85
CA MET A 212 -11.44 -10.82 -9.29
C MET A 212 -12.00 -11.98 -10.15
N GLY A 213 -11.38 -12.26 -11.30
CA GLY A 213 -11.85 -13.29 -12.21
C GLY A 213 -13.14 -12.94 -12.96
N ASP A 214 -13.51 -11.66 -13.07
CA ASP A 214 -14.70 -11.19 -13.79
C ASP A 214 -14.46 -11.20 -15.32
N TYR A 215 -14.58 -12.38 -15.90
CA TYR A 215 -14.34 -12.62 -17.32
C TYR A 215 -15.19 -11.71 -18.23
N GLU A 216 -16.49 -11.57 -17.93
CA GLU A 216 -17.43 -10.83 -18.77
C GLU A 216 -17.11 -9.34 -18.79
N ALA A 217 -16.76 -8.75 -17.64
CA ALA A 217 -16.33 -7.37 -17.58
C ALA A 217 -15.02 -7.13 -18.34
N VAL A 218 -14.06 -8.06 -18.22
CA VAL A 218 -12.80 -7.97 -18.96
C VAL A 218 -13.03 -8.10 -20.47
N GLN A 219 -13.86 -9.04 -20.93
CA GLN A 219 -14.16 -9.20 -22.37
C GLN A 219 -14.80 -7.96 -22.98
N ARG A 220 -15.80 -7.37 -22.31
CA ARG A 220 -16.43 -6.12 -22.77
C ARG A 220 -15.39 -5.01 -22.93
N CYS A 221 -14.42 -4.89 -22.03
CA CYS A 221 -13.32 -3.94 -22.18
C CYS A 221 -12.40 -4.27 -23.36
N LEU A 222 -12.09 -5.56 -23.56
CA LEU A 222 -11.26 -6.01 -24.68
C LEU A 222 -11.92 -5.80 -26.05
N GLU A 223 -13.26 -5.78 -26.13
CA GLU A 223 -14.03 -5.47 -27.34
C GLU A 223 -13.97 -3.98 -27.71
N VAL A 224 -13.93 -3.10 -26.71
CA VAL A 224 -13.77 -1.64 -26.91
C VAL A 224 -12.35 -1.26 -27.34
N GLY A 225 -11.38 -2.14 -27.07
CA GLY A 225 -9.97 -1.99 -27.44
C GLY A 225 -9.15 -1.39 -26.30
N ILE A 226 -8.09 -2.11 -25.89
CA ILE A 226 -7.16 -1.68 -24.83
C ILE A 226 -5.74 -1.52 -25.38
N SER A 227 -4.91 -0.72 -24.72
CA SER A 227 -3.52 -0.53 -25.16
C SER A 227 -2.72 -1.84 -25.04
N PRO A 228 -1.87 -2.18 -26.03
CA PRO A 228 -0.96 -3.34 -26.01
C PRO A 228 -0.15 -3.50 -24.72
N LEU A 229 0.24 -2.37 -24.09
CA LEU A 229 1.02 -2.37 -22.85
C LEU A 229 0.25 -2.93 -21.65
N HIS A 230 -1.09 -2.88 -21.67
CA HIS A 230 -1.91 -3.31 -20.55
C HIS A 230 -2.10 -4.82 -20.48
N TYR A 231 -2.00 -5.49 -21.63
CA TYR A 231 -2.19 -6.94 -21.71
C TYR A 231 -1.18 -7.71 -20.85
N ARG A 232 0.04 -7.18 -20.66
CA ARG A 232 1.07 -7.78 -19.80
C ARG A 232 0.57 -8.00 -18.38
N TYR A 233 0.24 -6.90 -17.69
CA TYR A 233 -0.24 -6.95 -16.32
C TYR A 233 -1.62 -7.61 -16.22
N LEU A 234 -2.34 -7.69 -17.34
CA LEU A 234 -3.69 -8.24 -17.39
C LEU A 234 -3.61 -9.77 -17.40
N LEU A 235 -2.64 -10.31 -18.14
CA LEU A 235 -2.34 -11.73 -18.14
C LEU A 235 -1.82 -12.18 -16.77
N GLU A 236 -0.92 -11.41 -16.16
CA GLU A 236 -0.46 -11.66 -14.79
C GLU A 236 -1.63 -11.67 -13.79
N ALA A 237 -2.49 -10.63 -13.81
CA ALA A 237 -3.66 -10.55 -12.95
C ALA A 237 -4.69 -11.66 -13.19
N ALA A 238 -4.89 -12.07 -14.45
CA ALA A 238 -5.75 -13.19 -14.82
C ALA A 238 -5.18 -14.53 -14.32
N SER A 239 -3.86 -14.70 -14.38
CA SER A 239 -3.19 -15.88 -13.83
C SER A 239 -3.28 -15.91 -12.30
N ALA A 240 -3.12 -14.75 -11.65
CA ALA A 240 -3.27 -14.58 -10.20
C ALA A 240 -4.71 -14.82 -9.70
N SER A 241 -5.73 -14.68 -10.56
CA SER A 241 -7.11 -15.03 -10.20
C SER A 241 -7.45 -16.49 -10.46
N GLY A 242 -6.57 -17.23 -11.14
CA GLY A 242 -6.84 -18.60 -11.58
C GLY A 242 -7.92 -18.70 -12.67
N ASN A 243 -8.29 -17.59 -13.33
CA ASN A 243 -9.31 -17.60 -14.37
C ASN A 243 -8.73 -18.09 -15.71
N VAL A 244 -8.80 -19.41 -15.91
CA VAL A 244 -8.29 -20.11 -17.11
C VAL A 244 -8.87 -19.55 -18.41
N ARG A 245 -10.19 -19.27 -18.43
CA ARG A 245 -10.87 -18.74 -19.63
C ARG A 245 -10.32 -17.38 -20.03
N LEU A 246 -10.06 -16.53 -19.04
CA LEU A 246 -9.50 -15.22 -19.26
C LEU A 246 -8.04 -15.32 -19.76
N VAL A 247 -7.22 -16.14 -19.09
CA VAL A 247 -5.83 -16.40 -19.49
C VAL A 247 -5.76 -16.88 -20.95
N GLN A 248 -6.60 -17.85 -21.32
CA GLN A 248 -6.65 -18.39 -22.66
C GLN A 248 -7.07 -17.33 -23.69
N SER A 249 -8.14 -16.57 -23.41
CA SER A 249 -8.59 -15.50 -24.31
C SER A 249 -7.54 -14.40 -24.52
N LEU A 250 -6.76 -14.08 -23.48
CA LEU A 250 -5.65 -13.14 -23.59
C LEU A 250 -4.52 -13.68 -24.46
N LEU A 251 -4.13 -14.95 -24.28
CA LEU A 251 -3.06 -15.57 -25.08
C LEU A 251 -3.43 -15.71 -26.57
N GLU A 252 -4.70 -16.02 -26.87
CA GLU A 252 -5.23 -16.06 -28.25
C GLU A 252 -5.12 -14.71 -28.97
N ARG A 253 -5.14 -13.60 -28.22
CA ARG A 253 -4.93 -12.24 -28.73
C ARG A 253 -3.44 -11.90 -28.96
N LYS A 254 -2.56 -12.89 -28.90
CA LYS A 254 -1.09 -12.77 -29.09
C LYS A 254 -0.44 -11.81 -28.11
N VAL A 255 -0.93 -11.80 -26.87
CA VAL A 255 -0.27 -11.09 -25.78
C VAL A 255 1.11 -11.70 -25.54
N GLU A 256 2.12 -10.85 -25.38
CA GLU A 256 3.48 -11.29 -25.09
C GLU A 256 3.52 -12.05 -23.75
N LEU A 257 3.87 -13.33 -23.83
CA LEU A 257 4.13 -14.17 -22.66
C LEU A 257 5.55 -13.87 -22.16
N ARG A 258 5.66 -13.32 -20.95
CA ARG A 258 6.96 -12.98 -20.34
C ARG A 258 7.32 -13.94 -19.23
N ASN A 259 8.54 -14.45 -19.27
CA ASN A 259 9.13 -15.15 -18.14
C ASN A 259 9.80 -14.15 -17.19
N GLY A 260 9.93 -14.49 -15.91
CA GLY A 260 10.50 -13.61 -14.88
C GLY A 260 9.65 -13.45 -13.64
N TRP A 261 10.16 -12.64 -12.70
CA TRP A 261 9.57 -12.41 -11.39
C TRP A 261 8.11 -11.95 -11.43
N ASN A 262 7.78 -11.08 -12.39
CA ASN A 262 6.41 -10.60 -12.64
C ASN A 262 5.79 -11.29 -13.87
N GLY A 263 6.11 -12.58 -14.05
CA GLY A 263 5.58 -13.40 -15.13
C GLY A 263 4.27 -14.09 -14.73
N PRO A 264 3.33 -14.33 -15.67
CA PRO A 264 2.05 -14.97 -15.37
C PRO A 264 2.19 -16.39 -14.81
N LEU A 265 3.26 -17.11 -15.12
CA LEU A 265 3.51 -18.45 -14.55
C LEU A 265 3.83 -18.38 -13.05
N ASN A 266 4.62 -17.41 -12.60
CA ASN A 266 4.89 -17.19 -11.18
C ASN A 266 3.61 -16.80 -10.41
N ALA A 267 2.68 -16.13 -11.07
CA ALA A 267 1.41 -15.69 -10.49
C ALA A 267 0.31 -16.76 -10.53
N ALA A 268 0.50 -17.89 -11.23
CA ALA A 268 -0.56 -18.85 -11.47
C ALA A 268 -1.03 -19.55 -10.18
N GLN A 269 -2.34 -19.57 -9.94
CA GLN A 269 -2.93 -20.19 -8.74
C GLN A 269 -3.36 -21.65 -8.88
N ASN A 270 -3.62 -22.12 -10.10
CA ASN A 270 -4.14 -23.47 -10.34
C ASN A 270 -3.45 -24.16 -11.51
N LYS A 271 -3.61 -25.49 -11.54
CA LYS A 271 -3.02 -26.37 -12.52
C LYS A 271 -3.45 -26.02 -13.95
N GLU A 272 -4.73 -25.72 -14.16
CA GLU A 272 -5.26 -25.44 -15.49
C GLU A 272 -4.65 -24.16 -16.08
N THR A 273 -4.46 -23.13 -15.25
CA THR A 273 -3.76 -21.91 -15.66
C THR A 273 -2.30 -22.20 -16.00
N ILE A 274 -1.61 -22.99 -15.18
CA ILE A 274 -0.23 -23.42 -15.43
C ILE A 274 -0.15 -24.19 -16.76
N GLU A 275 -1.05 -25.13 -16.99
CA GLU A 275 -1.12 -25.92 -18.22
C GLU A 275 -1.26 -25.01 -19.45
N VAL A 276 -2.21 -24.07 -19.42
CA VAL A 276 -2.40 -23.12 -20.52
C VAL A 276 -1.14 -22.30 -20.77
N LEU A 277 -0.50 -21.77 -19.71
CA LEU A 277 0.72 -20.97 -19.84
C LEU A 277 1.90 -21.77 -20.40
N LEU A 278 2.12 -23.00 -19.91
CA LEU A 278 3.18 -23.88 -20.40
C LEU A 278 2.95 -24.26 -21.88
N ASN A 279 1.71 -24.54 -22.27
CA ASN A 279 1.36 -24.82 -23.67
C ASN A 279 1.60 -23.63 -24.61
N HIS A 280 1.61 -22.40 -24.07
CA HIS A 280 1.93 -21.18 -24.81
C HIS A 280 3.40 -20.76 -24.70
N GLY A 281 4.27 -21.60 -24.13
CA GLY A 281 5.72 -21.40 -24.11
C GLY A 281 6.27 -20.74 -22.84
N ALA A 282 5.54 -20.76 -21.72
CA ALA A 282 6.09 -20.28 -20.45
C ALA A 282 7.26 -21.17 -20.02
N GLU A 283 8.33 -20.55 -19.53
CA GLU A 283 9.54 -21.26 -19.12
C GLU A 283 9.38 -21.84 -17.72
N ILE A 284 9.17 -23.16 -17.65
CA ILE A 284 8.99 -23.89 -16.40
C ILE A 284 10.22 -23.80 -15.46
N ASN A 285 11.42 -23.64 -16.03
CA ASN A 285 12.71 -23.61 -15.34
C ASN A 285 13.43 -22.25 -15.50
N HIS A 286 12.68 -21.15 -15.38
CA HIS A 286 13.23 -19.80 -15.41
C HIS A 286 14.01 -19.45 -14.11
N GLU A 287 14.93 -18.50 -14.17
CA GLU A 287 15.74 -18.04 -13.02
C GLU A 287 14.91 -17.49 -11.85
N SER A 288 13.70 -16.99 -12.13
CA SER A 288 12.73 -16.53 -11.13
C SER A 288 12.03 -17.66 -10.38
N ASN A 289 12.48 -18.92 -10.58
CA ASN A 289 12.02 -20.12 -9.90
C ASN A 289 10.49 -20.24 -9.77
N PRO A 290 9.74 -20.42 -10.88
CA PRO A 290 8.28 -20.47 -10.86
C PRO A 290 7.71 -21.51 -9.88
N LEU A 291 8.42 -22.63 -9.70
CA LEU A 291 8.03 -23.67 -8.75
C LEU A 291 8.01 -23.16 -7.29
N ALA A 292 8.93 -22.27 -6.91
CA ALA A 292 8.97 -21.69 -5.56
C ALA A 292 7.74 -20.83 -5.28
N HIS A 293 7.33 -20.00 -6.25
CA HIS A 293 6.14 -19.15 -6.14
C HIS A 293 4.85 -19.98 -6.10
N ILE A 294 4.76 -21.01 -6.93
CA ILE A 294 3.60 -21.92 -6.93
C ILE A 294 3.54 -22.70 -5.61
N ALA A 295 4.68 -23.16 -5.08
CA ALA A 295 4.75 -23.80 -3.77
C ALA A 295 4.26 -22.89 -2.65
N GLU A 296 4.63 -21.60 -2.67
CA GLU A 296 4.20 -20.60 -1.69
C GLU A 296 2.66 -20.43 -1.62
N SER A 297 1.96 -20.63 -2.74
CA SER A 297 0.49 -20.57 -2.79
C SER A 297 -0.20 -21.67 -1.96
N GLY A 298 0.50 -22.77 -1.66
CA GLY A 298 -0.05 -23.92 -0.95
C GLY A 298 -0.87 -24.87 -1.82
N ASN A 299 -0.87 -24.72 -3.15
CA ASN A 299 -1.58 -25.61 -4.05
C ASN A 299 -0.73 -26.85 -4.40
N GLU A 300 -0.95 -27.95 -3.67
CA GLU A 300 -0.21 -29.21 -3.86
C GLU A 300 -0.37 -29.80 -5.28
N GLU A 301 -1.57 -29.73 -5.88
CA GLU A 301 -1.81 -30.25 -7.23
C GLU A 301 -1.00 -29.46 -8.27
N ALA A 302 -0.97 -28.14 -8.16
CA ALA A 302 -0.19 -27.28 -9.04
C ALA A 302 1.32 -27.55 -8.93
N VAL A 303 1.83 -27.77 -7.71
CA VAL A 303 3.23 -28.13 -7.48
C VAL A 303 3.56 -29.49 -8.09
N GLN A 304 2.72 -30.51 -7.85
CA GLN A 304 2.91 -31.85 -8.44
C GLN A 304 2.92 -31.78 -9.97
N TYR A 305 1.97 -31.07 -10.56
CA TYR A 305 1.90 -30.89 -12.01
C TYR A 305 3.16 -30.22 -12.58
N MET A 306 3.68 -29.18 -11.93
CA MET A 306 4.94 -28.55 -12.36
C MET A 306 6.11 -29.54 -12.33
N ILE A 307 6.22 -30.37 -11.28
CA ILE A 307 7.27 -31.39 -11.16
C ILE A 307 7.13 -32.46 -12.26
N GLU A 308 5.92 -32.95 -12.52
CA GLU A 308 5.63 -33.91 -13.61
C GLU A 308 5.99 -33.35 -14.99
N ARG A 309 5.85 -32.04 -15.17
CA ARG A 309 6.22 -31.32 -16.40
C ARG A 309 7.72 -30.97 -16.49
N GLY A 310 8.52 -31.37 -15.50
CA GLY A 310 9.97 -31.22 -15.52
C GLY A 310 10.50 -29.95 -14.82
N ALA A 311 9.74 -29.37 -13.89
CA ALA A 311 10.26 -28.33 -13.01
C ALA A 311 11.40 -28.88 -12.14
N LYS A 312 12.54 -28.18 -12.14
CA LYS A 312 13.71 -28.55 -11.35
C LYS A 312 13.55 -28.10 -9.91
N LEU A 313 13.97 -28.94 -8.98
CA LEU A 313 14.01 -28.65 -7.55
C LEU A 313 15.26 -27.82 -7.20
N VAL A 314 15.28 -26.55 -7.65
CA VAL A 314 16.36 -25.60 -7.39
C VAL A 314 16.02 -24.80 -6.14
N LEU A 315 16.90 -24.82 -5.13
CA LEU A 315 16.70 -24.06 -3.89
C LEU A 315 16.69 -22.55 -4.15
N GLY A 316 17.57 -22.07 -5.02
CA GLY A 316 17.83 -20.65 -5.26
C GLY A 316 18.84 -20.06 -4.25
N GLU A 317 19.30 -18.84 -4.48
CA GLU A 317 20.36 -18.22 -3.67
C GLU A 317 19.92 -17.98 -2.22
N ARG A 318 18.62 -17.79 -1.99
CA ARG A 318 18.04 -17.54 -0.67
C ARG A 318 17.13 -18.68 -0.19
N ASN A 319 17.27 -19.87 -0.78
CA ASN A 319 16.41 -21.02 -0.49
C ASN A 319 14.92 -20.70 -0.71
N GLU A 320 14.60 -19.97 -1.79
CA GLU A 320 13.25 -19.55 -2.17
C GLU A 320 12.29 -20.73 -2.28
N LEU A 321 12.73 -21.85 -2.89
CA LEU A 321 11.88 -23.03 -3.05
C LEU A 321 11.55 -23.70 -1.70
N TRP A 322 12.53 -23.75 -0.80
CA TRP A 322 12.34 -24.26 0.56
C TRP A 322 11.39 -23.36 1.36
N SER A 323 11.60 -22.05 1.29
CA SER A 323 10.76 -21.05 1.96
C SER A 323 9.33 -21.10 1.44
N GLY A 324 9.15 -21.19 0.12
CA GLY A 324 7.86 -21.36 -0.54
C GLY A 324 7.16 -22.64 -0.11
N ALA A 325 7.85 -23.78 -0.12
CA ALA A 325 7.29 -25.05 0.33
C ALA A 325 6.84 -25.02 1.80
N CYS A 326 7.65 -24.45 2.69
CA CYS A 326 7.31 -24.33 4.12
C CYS A 326 6.13 -23.37 4.36
N LYS A 327 6.11 -22.22 3.68
CA LYS A 327 5.04 -21.21 3.77
C LYS A 327 3.72 -21.73 3.19
N GLY A 328 3.77 -22.42 2.06
CA GLY A 328 2.62 -23.04 1.41
C GLY A 328 2.10 -24.28 2.13
N GLY A 329 2.95 -24.94 2.92
CA GLY A 329 2.58 -26.16 3.63
C GLY A 329 2.71 -27.44 2.79
N ILE A 330 3.52 -27.40 1.72
CA ILE A 330 3.69 -28.49 0.77
C ILE A 330 4.62 -29.56 1.37
N LEU A 331 4.08 -30.43 2.23
CA LEU A 331 4.89 -31.32 3.07
C LEU A 331 5.81 -32.25 2.29
N PHE A 332 5.34 -32.86 1.20
CA PHE A 332 6.18 -33.76 0.39
C PHE A 332 7.39 -33.03 -0.20
N LEU A 333 7.20 -31.77 -0.62
CA LEU A 333 8.27 -30.96 -1.17
C LEU A 333 9.26 -30.53 -0.08
N VAL A 334 8.75 -30.18 1.12
CA VAL A 334 9.61 -29.94 2.29
C VAL A 334 10.47 -31.17 2.58
N GLN A 335 9.89 -32.38 2.57
CA GLN A 335 10.61 -33.64 2.79
C GLN A 335 11.72 -33.88 1.76
N GLU A 336 11.42 -33.68 0.47
CA GLU A 336 12.37 -33.82 -0.64
C GLU A 336 13.53 -32.82 -0.57
N LEU A 337 13.27 -31.60 -0.10
CA LEU A 337 14.26 -30.52 -0.03
C LEU A 337 15.09 -30.56 1.25
N PHE A 338 14.60 -31.19 2.33
CA PHE A 338 15.24 -31.17 3.65
C PHE A 338 16.71 -31.57 3.63
N SER A 339 17.06 -32.62 2.88
CA SER A 339 18.45 -33.11 2.76
C SER A 339 19.39 -32.18 1.99
N ARG A 340 18.85 -31.18 1.29
CA ARG A 340 19.59 -30.23 0.46
C ARG A 340 19.86 -28.91 1.18
N ILE A 341 19.24 -28.70 2.34
CA ILE A 341 19.39 -27.48 3.12
C ILE A 341 20.64 -27.60 3.99
N ASP A 342 21.49 -26.59 3.88
CA ASP A 342 22.61 -26.42 4.79
C ASP A 342 22.14 -25.81 6.11
N PHE A 343 21.89 -26.69 7.09
CA PHE A 343 21.59 -26.31 8.47
C PHE A 343 22.82 -25.84 9.27
N GLU A 344 23.89 -25.41 8.61
CA GLU A 344 25.05 -24.74 9.21
C GLU A 344 25.23 -23.25 8.78
N THR A 345 24.31 -22.68 7.97
CA THR A 345 24.33 -21.23 7.63
C THR A 345 23.22 -20.39 8.31
N GLU A 346 23.61 -19.27 8.92
CA GLU A 346 22.78 -18.39 9.78
C GLU A 346 21.48 -17.85 9.15
N HIS A 347 21.36 -17.91 7.82
CA HIS A 347 20.17 -17.46 7.08
C HIS A 347 19.17 -18.58 6.70
N ALA A 348 19.54 -19.86 6.81
CA ALA A 348 18.70 -20.98 6.37
C ALA A 348 17.83 -21.59 7.50
N TRP A 349 18.26 -21.49 8.76
CA TRP A 349 17.65 -22.18 9.91
C TRP A 349 16.33 -21.58 10.37
N ASP A 350 16.25 -20.25 10.36
CA ASP A 350 15.18 -19.50 10.99
C ASP A 350 13.97 -19.32 10.05
N ALA A 351 14.10 -19.63 8.76
CA ALA A 351 13.06 -19.39 7.78
C ALA A 351 12.00 -20.52 7.73
N GLY A 352 12.38 -21.80 7.63
CA GLY A 352 11.43 -22.85 7.29
C GLY A 352 10.32 -23.08 8.33
N ILE A 353 10.71 -23.43 9.56
CA ILE A 353 9.75 -23.73 10.64
C ILE A 353 8.99 -22.48 11.10
N THR A 354 9.64 -21.32 11.14
CA THR A 354 9.01 -20.03 11.49
C THR A 354 8.02 -19.59 10.41
N LEU A 355 8.35 -19.71 9.11
CA LEU A 355 7.41 -19.43 8.01
C LEU A 355 6.22 -20.38 8.03
N ALA A 356 6.44 -21.67 8.27
CA ALA A 356 5.38 -22.66 8.40
C ALA A 356 4.45 -22.30 9.58
N ALA A 357 5.00 -21.98 10.75
CA ALA A 357 4.23 -21.56 11.91
C ALA A 357 3.46 -20.25 11.67
N ALA A 358 4.11 -19.25 11.07
CA ALA A 358 3.51 -17.97 10.72
C ALA A 358 2.35 -18.09 9.71
N ASN A 359 2.30 -19.16 8.92
CA ASN A 359 1.24 -19.42 7.92
C ASN A 359 0.33 -20.60 8.30
N ASN A 360 0.34 -21.00 9.58
CA ASN A 360 -0.50 -22.07 10.12
C ASN A 360 -0.31 -23.46 9.45
N ARG A 361 0.90 -23.78 9.03
CA ARG A 361 1.24 -25.08 8.40
C ARG A 361 1.65 -26.10 9.45
N LEU A 362 0.68 -26.53 10.26
CA LEU A 362 0.92 -27.39 11.43
C LEU A 362 1.53 -28.75 11.07
N ASN A 363 1.17 -29.32 9.92
CA ASN A 363 1.77 -30.54 9.37
C ASN A 363 3.29 -30.40 9.15
N VAL A 364 3.72 -29.29 8.55
CA VAL A 364 5.14 -28.99 8.30
C VAL A 364 5.87 -28.73 9.62
N VAL A 365 5.28 -27.95 10.53
CA VAL A 365 5.90 -27.68 11.85
C VAL A 365 6.11 -28.98 12.64
N LYS A 366 5.09 -29.85 12.72
CA LYS A 366 5.18 -31.16 13.38
C LYS A 366 6.30 -32.02 12.78
N TRP A 367 6.34 -32.12 11.46
CA TRP A 367 7.35 -32.93 10.78
C TRP A 367 8.77 -32.38 10.99
N LEU A 368 8.99 -31.07 10.87
CA LEU A 368 10.30 -30.45 11.12
C LEU A 368 10.76 -30.65 12.57
N PHE A 369 9.84 -30.57 13.53
CA PHE A 369 10.12 -30.85 14.92
C PHE A 369 10.54 -32.32 15.14
N GLU A 370 9.89 -33.28 14.47
CA GLU A 370 10.29 -34.70 14.48
C GLU A 370 11.70 -34.90 13.93
N GLN A 371 12.09 -34.13 12.90
CA GLN A 371 13.45 -34.11 12.35
C GLN A 371 14.48 -33.43 13.27
N LYS A 372 14.10 -33.06 14.51
CA LYS A 372 14.95 -32.38 15.50
C LYS A 372 15.43 -31.00 15.06
N VAL A 373 14.70 -30.34 14.16
CA VAL A 373 14.94 -28.92 13.86
C VAL A 373 14.71 -28.12 15.13
N LYS A 374 15.67 -27.25 15.46
CA LYS A 374 15.60 -26.39 16.65
C LYS A 374 14.45 -25.41 16.51
N VAL A 375 13.64 -25.30 17.56
CA VAL A 375 12.51 -24.36 17.64
C VAL A 375 12.94 -23.16 18.46
N TYR A 376 12.96 -21.98 17.83
CA TYR A 376 13.32 -20.71 18.46
C TYR A 376 12.07 -19.95 18.94
N PRO A 377 12.22 -18.98 19.86
CA PRO A 377 11.13 -18.14 20.35
C PRO A 377 10.27 -17.52 19.25
N GLU A 378 10.91 -17.12 18.15
CA GLU A 378 10.31 -16.49 16.97
C GLU A 378 9.17 -17.32 16.38
N VAL A 379 9.25 -18.67 16.44
CA VAL A 379 8.22 -19.59 15.93
C VAL A 379 6.89 -19.39 16.66
N LEU A 380 6.94 -19.38 18.01
CA LEU A 380 5.76 -19.14 18.86
C LEU A 380 5.25 -17.71 18.69
N ILE A 381 6.16 -16.75 18.68
CA ILE A 381 5.82 -15.32 18.63
C ILE A 381 5.14 -14.98 17.29
N LYS A 382 5.62 -15.52 16.16
CA LYS A 382 5.00 -15.31 14.85
C LYS A 382 3.66 -16.02 14.70
N ALA A 383 3.52 -17.24 15.24
CA ALA A 383 2.22 -17.92 15.28
C ALA A 383 1.20 -17.11 16.09
N ALA A 384 1.63 -16.54 17.23
CA ALA A 384 0.79 -15.71 18.08
C ALA A 384 0.44 -14.36 17.43
N GLU A 385 1.40 -13.69 16.80
CA GLU A 385 1.22 -12.43 16.05
C GLU A 385 0.16 -12.57 14.94
N ASN A 386 0.12 -13.72 14.28
CA ASN A 386 -0.80 -14.01 13.17
C ASN A 386 -2.11 -14.68 13.60
N GLY A 387 -2.30 -14.96 14.89
CA GLY A 387 -3.57 -15.46 15.43
C GLY A 387 -3.79 -16.97 15.32
N HIS A 388 -2.74 -17.75 15.07
CA HIS A 388 -2.85 -19.19 14.84
C HIS A 388 -2.93 -19.98 16.15
N LEU A 389 -4.11 -19.98 16.78
CA LEU A 389 -4.31 -20.58 18.11
C LEU A 389 -3.87 -22.05 18.19
N GLU A 390 -4.30 -22.91 17.26
CA GLU A 390 -3.93 -24.33 17.27
C GLU A 390 -2.40 -24.54 17.20
N MET A 391 -1.71 -23.71 16.41
CA MET A 391 -0.25 -23.70 16.32
C MET A 391 0.38 -23.29 17.66
N VAL A 392 -0.10 -22.21 18.28
CA VAL A 392 0.38 -21.72 19.59
C VAL A 392 0.18 -22.78 20.67
N GLU A 393 -0.99 -23.41 20.72
CA GLU A 393 -1.28 -24.51 21.65
C GLU A 393 -0.30 -25.67 21.45
N TRP A 394 -0.10 -26.08 20.20
CA TRP A 394 0.77 -27.20 19.90
C TRP A 394 2.22 -26.89 20.29
N LEU A 395 2.72 -25.69 19.97
CA LEU A 395 4.08 -25.26 20.31
C LEU A 395 4.32 -25.24 21.82
N LEU A 396 3.43 -24.65 22.62
CA LEU A 396 3.59 -24.60 24.07
C LEU A 396 3.47 -25.98 24.74
N LYS A 397 2.67 -26.89 24.17
CA LYS A 397 2.50 -28.25 24.72
C LYS A 397 3.63 -29.21 24.37
N ASN A 398 4.28 -29.04 23.20
CA ASN A 398 5.19 -30.04 22.63
C ASN A 398 6.65 -29.59 22.52
N THR A 399 6.94 -28.32 22.76
CA THR A 399 8.32 -27.78 22.70
C THR A 399 8.79 -27.31 24.07
N MET A 400 10.08 -26.96 24.18
CA MET A 400 10.67 -26.42 25.41
C MET A 400 10.51 -24.88 25.51
N LEU A 401 9.66 -24.26 24.68
CA LEU A 401 9.48 -22.81 24.68
C LEU A 401 8.73 -22.35 25.93
N ASP A 402 9.30 -21.36 26.62
CA ASP A 402 8.65 -20.69 27.73
C ASP A 402 7.59 -19.69 27.23
N ILE A 403 6.47 -19.57 27.94
CA ILE A 403 5.37 -18.69 27.54
C ILE A 403 5.74 -17.18 27.60
N GLY A 404 6.69 -16.82 28.46
CA GLY A 404 7.19 -15.46 28.64
C GLY A 404 8.45 -15.15 27.83
N ILE A 405 8.87 -16.04 26.93
CA ILE A 405 10.07 -15.86 26.11
C ILE A 405 9.93 -14.64 25.18
N LEU A 406 11.06 -13.97 24.92
CA LEU A 406 11.15 -12.76 24.11
C LEU A 406 11.88 -13.02 22.80
N ASP A 407 11.46 -12.33 21.73
CA ASP A 407 12.20 -12.28 20.46
C ASP A 407 13.43 -11.36 20.55
N GLY A 408 14.22 -11.31 19.47
CA GLY A 408 15.36 -10.38 19.35
C GLY A 408 15.01 -8.88 19.44
N HIS A 409 13.73 -8.51 19.44
CA HIS A 409 13.24 -7.15 19.68
C HIS A 409 12.77 -6.91 21.12
N GLY A 410 12.82 -7.94 21.98
CA GLY A 410 12.35 -7.87 23.35
C GLY A 410 10.83 -7.97 23.48
N ASP A 411 10.11 -8.46 22.48
CA ASP A 411 8.65 -8.63 22.51
C ASP A 411 8.27 -10.09 22.82
N SER A 412 7.21 -10.29 23.62
CA SER A 412 6.65 -11.61 23.91
C SER A 412 5.50 -12.00 22.96
N ALA A 413 5.12 -13.27 22.97
CA ALA A 413 3.98 -13.78 22.20
C ALA A 413 2.67 -13.05 22.56
N LEU A 414 2.44 -12.81 23.87
CA LEU A 414 1.28 -12.05 24.35
C LEU A 414 1.26 -10.63 23.78
N PHE A 415 2.43 -10.00 23.72
CA PHE A 415 2.57 -8.60 23.29
C PHE A 415 2.26 -8.43 21.79
N LYS A 416 2.84 -9.27 20.93
CA LYS A 416 2.56 -9.23 19.47
C LYS A 416 1.12 -9.61 19.16
N ALA A 417 0.58 -10.66 19.79
CA ALA A 417 -0.81 -11.08 19.62
C ALA A 417 -1.78 -9.95 20.00
N THR A 418 -1.49 -9.26 21.11
CA THR A 418 -2.28 -8.11 21.58
C THR A 418 -2.22 -6.94 20.60
N ARG A 419 -1.02 -6.57 20.13
CA ARG A 419 -0.81 -5.48 19.15
C ARG A 419 -1.55 -5.72 17.84
N ASN A 420 -1.69 -6.98 17.43
CA ASN A 420 -2.40 -7.37 16.21
C ASN A 420 -3.88 -7.72 16.46
N GLY A 421 -4.39 -7.56 17.69
CA GLY A 421 -5.80 -7.77 18.01
C GLY A 421 -6.25 -9.25 18.00
N GLN A 422 -5.32 -10.20 18.18
CA GLN A 422 -5.59 -11.63 18.13
C GLN A 422 -6.24 -12.15 19.42
N ILE A 423 -7.54 -11.86 19.61
CA ILE A 423 -8.27 -12.09 20.87
C ILE A 423 -8.18 -13.53 21.37
N ALA A 424 -8.38 -14.52 20.50
CA ALA A 424 -8.39 -15.93 20.88
C ALA A 424 -7.01 -16.38 21.43
N VAL A 425 -5.93 -15.98 20.74
CA VAL A 425 -4.55 -16.26 21.17
C VAL A 425 -4.24 -15.55 22.49
N VAL A 426 -4.61 -14.27 22.63
CA VAL A 426 -4.37 -13.51 23.86
C VAL A 426 -5.05 -14.17 25.06
N ASN A 427 -6.32 -14.57 24.92
CA ASN A 427 -7.04 -15.25 25.99
C ASN A 427 -6.34 -16.56 26.37
N TYR A 428 -5.98 -17.38 25.39
CA TYR A 428 -5.27 -18.63 25.64
C TYR A 428 -3.93 -18.40 26.36
N LEU A 429 -3.11 -17.46 25.89
CA LEU A 429 -1.82 -17.15 26.52
C LEU A 429 -1.99 -16.69 27.99
N LEU A 430 -3.00 -15.88 28.28
CA LEU A 430 -3.30 -15.47 29.66
C LEU A 430 -3.79 -16.63 30.53
N GLU A 431 -4.60 -17.53 29.98
CA GLU A 431 -5.05 -18.75 30.68
C GLU A 431 -3.89 -19.70 30.98
N GLN A 432 -2.88 -19.74 30.11
CA GLN A 432 -1.64 -20.49 30.33
C GLN A 432 -0.62 -19.76 31.22
N GLY A 433 -0.96 -18.59 31.77
CA GLY A 433 -0.13 -17.88 32.75
C GLY A 433 0.86 -16.87 32.17
N ALA A 434 0.67 -16.41 30.92
CA ALA A 434 1.46 -15.31 30.38
C ALA A 434 1.33 -14.05 31.27
N ASN A 435 2.46 -13.37 31.52
CA ASN A 435 2.48 -12.22 32.42
C ASN A 435 1.87 -10.97 31.76
N LEU A 436 0.60 -10.68 32.10
CA LEU A 436 -0.12 -9.50 31.62
C LEU A 436 0.52 -8.17 32.06
N HIS A 437 1.22 -8.16 33.18
CA HIS A 437 1.84 -6.96 33.75
C HIS A 437 3.27 -6.74 33.26
N GLN A 438 3.77 -7.59 32.36
CA GLN A 438 5.07 -7.40 31.73
C GLN A 438 5.09 -6.09 30.94
N ARG A 439 6.19 -5.34 31.09
CA ARG A 439 6.46 -4.10 30.38
C ARG A 439 7.61 -4.31 29.43
N LEU A 440 7.41 -4.00 28.14
CA LEU A 440 8.34 -4.37 27.07
C LEU A 440 8.69 -3.18 26.18
N GLY A 441 9.81 -3.32 25.47
CA GLY A 441 10.39 -2.30 24.60
C GLY A 441 10.97 -1.10 25.34
N ASN A 442 11.58 -0.18 24.59
CA ASN A 442 12.31 0.97 25.13
C ASN A 442 11.45 1.94 25.96
N TYR A 443 10.13 1.93 25.76
CA TYR A 443 9.18 2.77 26.47
C TYR A 443 8.43 2.03 27.58
N GLU A 444 8.79 0.77 27.90
CA GLU A 444 8.10 -0.04 28.91
C GLU A 444 6.58 -0.12 28.70
N PHE A 445 6.16 -0.32 27.45
CA PHE A 445 4.75 -0.47 27.15
C PHE A 445 4.18 -1.72 27.79
N SER A 446 2.97 -1.60 28.33
CA SER A 446 2.17 -2.74 28.83
C SER A 446 1.16 -3.22 27.78
N ALA A 447 0.54 -4.38 28.01
CA ALA A 447 -0.42 -4.97 27.09
C ALA A 447 -1.62 -4.05 26.75
N ILE A 448 -2.10 -3.25 27.72
CA ILE A 448 -3.22 -2.31 27.47
C ILE A 448 -2.86 -1.20 26.46
N HIS A 449 -1.59 -0.79 26.40
CA HIS A 449 -1.11 0.13 25.36
C HIS A 449 -1.19 -0.52 23.97
N MET A 450 -0.77 -1.78 23.86
CA MET A 450 -0.82 -2.52 22.61
C MET A 450 -2.26 -2.80 22.16
N ALA A 451 -3.19 -3.07 23.08
CA ALA A 451 -4.60 -3.23 22.75
C ALA A 451 -5.23 -1.91 22.25
N CYS A 452 -4.81 -0.77 22.81
CA CYS A 452 -5.22 0.54 22.30
C CYS A 452 -4.64 0.82 20.92
N PHE A 453 -3.37 0.46 20.70
CA PHE A 453 -2.75 0.57 19.38
C PHE A 453 -3.49 -0.26 18.32
N ALA A 454 -3.88 -1.48 18.69
CA ALA A 454 -4.70 -2.39 17.89
C ALA A 454 -6.15 -1.87 17.67
N GLY A 455 -6.63 -0.95 18.51
CA GLY A 455 -8.02 -0.49 18.50
C GLY A 455 -9.01 -1.52 19.06
N SER A 456 -8.56 -2.48 19.88
CA SER A 456 -9.39 -3.60 20.34
C SER A 456 -10.00 -3.35 21.72
N ILE A 457 -11.24 -2.82 21.75
CA ILE A 457 -12.04 -2.67 22.99
C ILE A 457 -12.22 -4.00 23.73
N PRO A 458 -12.48 -5.15 23.08
CA PRO A 458 -12.60 -6.43 23.77
C PRO A 458 -11.36 -6.81 24.59
N LEU A 459 -10.16 -6.59 24.04
CA LEU A 459 -8.91 -6.85 24.77
C LEU A 459 -8.74 -5.91 25.97
N ILE A 460 -9.08 -4.64 25.81
CA ILE A 460 -9.01 -3.67 26.92
C ILE A 460 -9.97 -4.07 28.03
N LYS A 461 -11.23 -4.39 27.71
CA LYS A 461 -12.19 -4.92 28.70
C LYS A 461 -11.61 -6.11 29.46
N ARG A 462 -11.01 -7.07 28.75
CA ARG A 462 -10.37 -8.24 29.36
C ARG A 462 -9.24 -7.86 30.31
N PHE A 463 -8.39 -6.91 29.92
CA PHE A 463 -7.24 -6.48 30.73
C PHE A 463 -7.64 -5.65 31.95
N LEU A 464 -8.65 -4.78 31.82
CA LEU A 464 -9.22 -4.05 32.95
C LEU A 464 -9.85 -5.00 33.96
N LEU A 465 -10.59 -6.02 33.50
CA LEU A 465 -11.12 -7.08 34.36
C LEU A 465 -10.01 -7.89 35.07
N ALA A 466 -8.83 -7.99 34.46
CA ALA A 466 -7.65 -8.60 35.06
C ALA A 466 -6.85 -7.64 35.96
N GLY A 467 -7.36 -6.44 36.23
CA GLY A 467 -6.76 -5.48 37.18
C GLY A 467 -5.69 -4.57 36.60
N VAL A 468 -5.51 -4.52 35.27
CA VAL A 468 -4.63 -3.53 34.64
C VAL A 468 -5.26 -2.14 34.78
N SER A 469 -4.48 -1.16 35.23
CA SER A 469 -4.96 0.23 35.32
C SER A 469 -5.28 0.81 33.94
N VAL A 470 -6.42 1.49 33.81
CA VAL A 470 -6.81 2.24 32.61
C VAL A 470 -5.83 3.39 32.30
N ASP A 471 -5.18 3.93 33.33
CA ASP A 471 -4.17 5.01 33.26
C ASP A 471 -2.74 4.47 33.39
N CYS A 472 -2.52 3.21 33.01
CA CYS A 472 -1.17 2.63 32.99
C CYS A 472 -0.26 3.51 32.11
N ALA A 473 0.77 4.13 32.69
CA ALA A 473 1.70 4.97 31.94
C ALA A 473 2.94 4.17 31.49
N ALA A 474 3.35 4.39 30.24
CA ALA A 474 4.65 4.03 29.70
C ALA A 474 5.76 4.94 30.28
N ASN A 475 7.04 4.60 30.08
CA ASN A 475 8.19 5.39 30.57
C ASN A 475 8.23 6.82 30.03
N ASP A 476 7.62 7.08 28.88
CA ASP A 476 7.47 8.41 28.32
C ASP A 476 6.11 9.06 28.63
N GLN A 477 5.44 8.59 29.68
CA GLN A 477 4.16 9.10 30.20
C GLN A 477 2.98 8.95 29.25
N ARG A 478 3.12 8.20 28.14
CA ARG A 478 1.96 7.86 27.31
C ARG A 478 1.05 6.90 28.05
N THR A 479 -0.25 7.20 28.04
CA THR A 479 -1.32 6.35 28.59
C THR A 479 -2.10 5.66 27.45
N PRO A 480 -2.94 4.65 27.75
CA PRO A 480 -3.94 4.13 26.83
C PRO A 480 -4.75 5.22 26.12
N LEU A 481 -5.21 6.23 26.87
CA LEU A 481 -5.99 7.35 26.32
C LEU A 481 -5.16 8.18 25.35
N TYR A 482 -3.89 8.45 25.66
CA TYR A 482 -2.97 9.14 24.74
C TYR A 482 -2.86 8.39 23.41
N ILE A 483 -2.67 7.07 23.44
CA ILE A 483 -2.57 6.25 22.22
C ILE A 483 -3.87 6.30 21.42
N ALA A 484 -5.03 6.23 22.08
CA ALA A 484 -6.33 6.29 21.40
C ALA A 484 -6.54 7.62 20.66
N VAL A 485 -6.16 8.75 21.28
CA VAL A 485 -6.20 10.07 20.66
C VAL A 485 -5.19 10.17 19.51
N ASP A 486 -3.96 9.68 19.70
CA ASP A 486 -2.93 9.70 18.65
C ASP A 486 -3.36 8.91 17.40
N ARG A 487 -4.05 7.79 17.61
CA ARG A 487 -4.61 6.91 16.57
C ARG A 487 -5.92 7.44 15.96
N GLN A 488 -6.45 8.57 16.43
CA GLN A 488 -7.72 9.16 15.99
C GLN A 488 -8.93 8.21 16.13
N ASN A 489 -8.93 7.38 17.17
CA ASN A 489 -10.00 6.43 17.42
C ASN A 489 -11.00 6.98 18.46
N GLN A 490 -12.03 7.69 17.99
CA GLN A 490 -13.03 8.32 18.86
C GLN A 490 -13.81 7.32 19.72
N GLU A 491 -14.13 6.14 19.18
CA GLU A 491 -14.84 5.08 19.92
C GLU A 491 -14.00 4.60 21.10
N MET A 492 -12.71 4.37 20.87
CA MET A 492 -11.77 3.98 21.91
C MET A 492 -11.59 5.07 22.99
N VAL A 493 -11.51 6.34 22.57
CA VAL A 493 -11.41 7.48 23.49
C VAL A 493 -12.64 7.54 24.41
N ASN A 494 -13.84 7.48 23.83
CA ASN A 494 -15.08 7.47 24.59
C ASN A 494 -15.11 6.31 25.58
N PHE A 495 -14.76 5.10 25.10
CA PHE A 495 -14.72 3.91 25.94
C PHE A 495 -13.74 4.06 27.10
N LEU A 496 -12.51 4.52 26.87
CA LEU A 496 -11.52 4.71 27.93
C LEU A 496 -11.97 5.76 28.97
N ILE A 497 -12.58 6.86 28.51
CA ILE A 497 -13.15 7.89 29.40
C ILE A 497 -14.30 7.33 30.24
N GLU A 498 -15.18 6.51 29.65
CA GLU A 498 -16.24 5.78 30.37
C GLU A 498 -15.68 4.80 31.41
N GLN A 499 -14.52 4.19 31.13
CA GLN A 499 -13.79 3.36 32.09
C GLN A 499 -12.99 4.17 33.12
N GLY A 500 -13.09 5.50 33.10
CA GLY A 500 -12.50 6.38 34.10
C GLY A 500 -11.08 6.88 33.79
N ALA A 501 -10.63 6.80 32.54
CA ALA A 501 -9.33 7.34 32.14
C ALA A 501 -9.21 8.84 32.46
N ASN A 502 -8.07 9.25 33.01
CA ASN A 502 -7.81 10.62 33.38
C ASN A 502 -7.43 11.48 32.16
N ILE A 503 -8.29 12.43 31.79
CA ILE A 503 -8.07 13.37 30.69
C ILE A 503 -6.98 14.41 30.99
N ASP A 504 -6.71 14.68 32.27
CA ASP A 504 -5.79 15.73 32.73
C ASP A 504 -4.34 15.22 32.90
N GLN A 505 -4.09 13.92 32.68
CA GLN A 505 -2.76 13.36 32.80
C GLN A 505 -1.89 13.80 31.60
N ALA A 506 -0.76 14.48 31.88
CA ALA A 506 0.15 15.01 30.88
C ALA A 506 0.64 13.90 29.93
N GLY A 507 0.37 14.05 28.64
CA GLY A 507 0.61 13.03 27.64
C GLY A 507 1.93 13.21 26.89
N GLY A 508 2.87 12.28 27.08
CA GLY A 508 3.98 12.06 26.16
C GLY A 508 5.19 13.01 26.27
N TYR A 509 6.34 12.55 25.77
CA TYR A 509 7.63 13.27 25.72
C TYR A 509 7.49 14.70 25.16
N GLY A 510 7.75 15.71 26.00
CA GLY A 510 7.80 17.13 25.63
C GLY A 510 6.44 17.83 25.59
N ASP A 511 5.89 18.19 26.76
CA ASP A 511 4.93 19.28 27.03
C ASP A 511 3.89 19.61 25.94
N LYS A 512 3.14 18.62 25.44
CA LYS A 512 1.90 18.86 24.70
C LYS A 512 0.73 18.28 25.47
N ASN A 513 -0.11 19.17 25.98
CA ASN A 513 -1.36 18.82 26.63
C ASN A 513 -2.16 17.83 25.75
N LEU A 514 -2.69 16.74 26.34
CA LEU A 514 -3.54 15.77 25.66
C LEU A 514 -4.72 16.44 24.93
N GLN A 515 -5.28 17.50 25.55
CA GLN A 515 -6.32 18.33 24.95
C GLN A 515 -5.87 19.00 23.66
N GLU A 516 -4.66 19.57 23.61
CA GLU A 516 -4.15 20.18 22.38
C GLU A 516 -3.96 19.14 21.26
N MET A 517 -3.52 17.93 21.61
CA MET A 517 -3.40 16.85 20.64
C MET A 517 -4.78 16.44 20.10
N ALA A 518 -5.76 16.31 21.00
CA ALA A 518 -7.13 15.99 20.64
C ALA A 518 -7.73 17.08 19.73
N ASP A 519 -7.53 18.36 20.04
CA ASP A 519 -7.99 19.49 19.24
C ASP A 519 -7.37 19.49 17.83
N ARG A 520 -6.04 19.30 17.73
CA ARG A 520 -5.33 19.21 16.43
C ARG A 520 -5.83 18.04 15.58
N LYS A 521 -6.16 16.91 16.22
CA LYS A 521 -6.63 15.69 15.58
C LYS A 521 -8.16 15.63 15.44
N LYS A 522 -8.88 16.66 15.89
CA LYS A 522 -10.36 16.74 15.90
C LYS A 522 -11.02 15.57 16.63
N ILE A 523 -10.44 15.15 17.75
CA ILE A 523 -10.98 14.13 18.65
C ILE A 523 -11.61 14.81 19.86
N SER A 524 -12.82 14.38 20.24
CA SER A 524 -13.50 14.89 21.43
C SER A 524 -13.04 14.14 22.68
N LEU A 525 -12.74 14.87 23.76
CA LEU A 525 -12.48 14.32 25.09
C LEU A 525 -13.69 14.49 26.05
N SER A 526 -14.88 14.78 25.51
CA SER A 526 -16.09 14.98 26.31
C SER A 526 -16.68 13.66 26.80
N LYS A 527 -17.10 13.60 28.08
CA LYS A 527 -18.06 12.59 28.55
C LYS A 527 -19.38 12.79 27.81
N LEU A 528 -19.89 11.74 27.14
CA LEU A 528 -21.20 11.74 26.49
C LEU A 528 -22.33 11.98 27.49
#